data_AF-A0A932RJY6-F1
#
_entry.id   AF-A0A932RJY6-F1
#
_cell.length_a   1.000
_cell.length_b   1.000
_cell.length_c   1.000
_cell.angle_alpha   90.00
_cell.angle_beta   90.00
_cell.angle_gamma   90.00
#
_symmetry.space_group_name_H-M   'P 1'
#
loop_
_entity.id
_entity.type
_entity.pdbx_description
1 polymer ?
#
loop_
_entity_poly.entity_id
_entity_poly.type
_entity_poly.pdbx_seq_one_letter_code
_entity_poly.pdbx_strand_id
1 'polypeptide(L)'
;MIVKTVHVKNFRSILDEKIDCDNLTVIVGRNGTGKSSFLAAMALFYDPKATVSAEDFYAEDTGKEIEIAVTFADLNTSNSRCSV
;
A
#
# COMPACT_ATOMS: atom_id res chain seq x y z
N MET A 1 -2.38 -17.16 -1.70
CA MET A 1 -2.05 -15.85 -1.14
C MET A 1 -2.65 -14.78 -2.04
N ILE A 2 -3.71 -14.15 -1.56
CA ILE A 2 -4.36 -13.02 -2.24
C ILE A 2 -4.25 -11.79 -1.33
N VAL A 3 -4.09 -10.62 -1.91
CA VAL A 3 -4.20 -9.37 -1.16
C VAL A 3 -5.67 -9.20 -0.77
N LYS A 4 -5.95 -9.07 0.52
CA LYS A 4 -7.31 -8.89 1.04
C LYS A 4 -7.63 -7.43 1.30
N THR A 5 -6.64 -6.68 1.77
CA THR A 5 -6.81 -5.27 2.10
C THR A 5 -5.48 -4.54 1.92
N VAL A 6 -5.54 -3.34 1.36
CA VAL A 6 -4.44 -2.38 1.34
C VAL A 6 -4.88 -1.12 2.09
N HIS A 7 -4.11 -0.73 3.09
CA HIS A 7 -4.32 0.49 3.87
C HIS A 7 -3.11 1.41 3.69
N VAL A 8 -3.36 2.65 3.28
CA VAL A 8 -2.32 3.65 3.00
C VAL A 8 -2.63 4.90 3.81
N LYS A 9 -1.64 5.43 4.53
CA LYS A 9 -1.72 6.72 5.24
C LYS A 9 -0.54 7.62 4.93
N ASN A 10 -0.82 8.92 4.95
CA ASN A 10 0.13 10.02 4.79
C ASN A 10 1.01 9.90 3.52
N PHE A 11 0.51 9.28 2.45
CA PHE A 11 1.28 9.04 1.23
C PHE A 11 0.73 9.82 0.04
N ARG A 12 1.51 10.78 -0.47
CA ARG A 12 1.16 11.65 -1.60
C ARG A 12 -0.22 12.30 -1.40
N SER A 13 -1.18 11.97 -2.25
CA SER A 13 -2.55 12.51 -2.21
C SER A 13 -3.47 11.76 -1.23
N ILE A 14 -2.98 10.72 -0.56
CA ILE A 14 -3.76 9.84 0.33
C ILE A 14 -3.44 10.20 1.78
N LEU A 15 -4.44 10.68 2.51
CA LEU A 15 -4.32 10.96 3.94
C LEU A 15 -4.47 9.69 4.77
N ASP A 16 -5.59 8.98 4.61
CA ASP A 16 -5.89 7.70 5.26
C ASP A 16 -6.99 7.00 4.45
N GLU A 17 -6.63 5.97 3.69
CA GLU A 17 -7.58 5.24 2.86
C GLU A 17 -7.32 3.74 2.88
N LYS A 18 -8.41 2.98 2.89
CA LYS A 18 -8.40 1.51 2.94
C LYS A 18 -9.21 0.96 1.78
N ILE A 19 -8.60 0.06 1.01
CA ILE A 19 -9.25 -0.65 -0.10
C ILE A 19 -9.31 -2.13 0.26
N ASP A 20 -10.52 -2.69 0.20
CA ASP A 20 -10.71 -4.14 0.23
C ASP A 20 -10.52 -4.71 -1.17
N CYS A 21 -9.77 -5.79 -1.22
CA CYS A 21 -9.36 -6.46 -2.45
C CYS A 21 -10.00 -7.85 -2.56
N ASP A 22 -10.19 -8.26 -3.81
CA ASP A 22 -10.67 -9.58 -4.22
C ASP A 22 -9.81 -10.05 -5.42
N ASN A 23 -10.11 -11.20 -6.00
CA ASN A 23 -9.39 -11.77 -7.14
C ASN A 23 -9.23 -10.79 -8.32
N LEU A 24 -10.20 -9.88 -8.48
CA LEU A 24 -10.11 -8.75 -9.40
C LEU A 24 -10.56 -7.48 -8.66
N THR A 25 -9.63 -6.54 -8.48
CA THR A 25 -9.92 -5.22 -7.94
C THR A 25 -9.60 -4.16 -8.98
N VAL A 26 -10.61 -3.36 -9.34
CA VAL A 26 -10.49 -2.32 -10.35
C VAL A 26 -10.58 -0.95 -9.67
N ILE A 27 -9.54 -0.14 -9.82
CA ILE A 27 -9.48 1.22 -9.27
C ILE A 27 -9.86 2.22 -10.38
N VAL A 28 -11.03 2.84 -10.27
CA VAL A 28 -11.55 3.82 -11.23
C VAL A 28 -11.81 5.18 -10.59
N GLY A 29 -11.75 6.25 -11.38
CA GLY A 29 -11.95 7.61 -10.89
C GLY A 29 -11.25 8.67 -11.75
N ARG A 30 -11.54 9.94 -11.50
CA ARG A 30 -10.99 11.09 -12.25
C ARG A 30 -9.47 11.21 -12.07
N ASN A 31 -8.78 11.89 -12.99
CA ASN A 31 -7.35 12.17 -12.83
C ASN A 31 -7.11 13.00 -11.56
N GLY A 32 -6.03 12.68 -10.84
CA GLY A 32 -5.67 13.35 -9.59
C GLY A 32 -6.36 12.83 -8.32
N THR A 33 -7.28 11.86 -8.41
CA THR A 33 -8.00 11.33 -7.22
C THR A 33 -7.20 10.28 -6.42
N GLY A 34 -5.89 10.20 -6.56
CA GLY A 34 -5.04 9.29 -5.77
C GLY A 34 -4.94 7.83 -6.29
N LYS A 35 -5.52 7.48 -7.44
CA LYS A 35 -5.43 6.12 -8.01
C LYS A 35 -3.98 5.67 -8.24
N SER A 36 -3.20 6.50 -8.94
CA SER A 36 -1.78 6.22 -9.17
C SER A 36 -0.97 6.26 -7.87
N SER A 37 -1.42 7.03 -6.88
CA SER A 37 -0.82 7.07 -5.54
C SER A 37 -1.01 5.74 -4.82
N PHE A 38 -2.18 5.09 -4.93
CA PHE A 38 -2.40 3.76 -4.38
C PHE A 38 -1.50 2.69 -5.03
N LEU A 39 -1.39 2.72 -6.36
CA LEU A 39 -0.49 1.81 -7.08
C LEU A 39 0.98 2.06 -6.73
N ALA A 40 1.38 3.32 -6.54
CA ALA A 40 2.73 3.67 -6.11
C ALA A 40 3.01 3.24 -4.67
N ALA A 41 2.03 3.34 -3.76
CA ALA A 41 2.15 2.83 -2.40
C ALA A 41 2.38 1.30 -2.40
N MET A 42 1.65 0.58 -3.25
CA MET A 42 1.89 -0.85 -3.43
C MET A 42 3.28 -1.15 -4.00
N ALA A 43 3.74 -0.38 -4.99
CA ALA A 43 5.09 -0.52 -5.53
C ALA A 43 6.16 -0.28 -4.44
N LEU A 44 5.98 0.75 -3.61
CA LEU A 44 6.84 1.06 -2.47
C LEU A 44 6.89 -0.09 -1.46
N PHE A 45 5.73 -0.70 -1.16
CA PHE A 45 5.65 -1.82 -0.22
C PHE A 45 6.43 -3.07 -0.69
N TYR A 46 6.41 -3.36 -2.00
CA TYR A 46 7.10 -4.53 -2.55
C TYR A 46 8.57 -4.30 -2.94
N ASP A 47 9.01 -3.04 -3.05
CA ASP A 47 10.39 -2.70 -3.37
C ASP A 47 11.20 -2.32 -2.12
N PRO A 48 12.02 -3.23 -1.57
CA PRO A 48 12.82 -2.95 -0.37
C PRO A 48 13.95 -1.94 -0.60
N LYS A 49 14.23 -1.56 -1.85
CA LYS A 49 15.21 -0.53 -2.20
C LYS A 49 14.58 0.82 -2.50
N ALA A 50 13.25 0.92 -2.44
CA ALA A 50 12.59 2.15 -2.78
C ALA A 50 13.00 3.27 -1.80
N THR A 51 13.39 4.40 -2.38
CA THR A 51 13.73 5.61 -1.63
C THR A 51 12.50 6.48 -1.53
N VAL A 52 12.18 6.94 -0.33
CA VAL A 52 11.10 7.89 -0.09
C VAL A 52 11.67 9.30 -0.10
N SER A 53 11.04 10.22 -0.83
CA SER A 53 11.37 11.64 -0.81
C SER A 53 10.30 12.46 -0.07
N ALA A 54 10.56 13.74 0.20
CA ALA A 54 9.57 14.63 0.83
C ALA A 54 8.25 14.72 0.02
N GLU A 55 8.32 14.58 -1.30
CA GLU A 55 7.18 14.62 -2.22
C GLU A 55 6.23 13.42 -2.07
N ASP A 56 6.74 12.32 -1.49
CA ASP A 56 5.93 11.14 -1.20
C ASP A 56 5.10 11.29 0.09
N PHE A 57 5.39 12.29 0.93
CA PHE A 57 4.60 12.58 2.13
C PHE A 57 3.35 13.38 1.76
N TYR A 58 2.26 13.12 2.47
CA TYR A 58 1.04 13.89 2.30
C TYR A 58 1.28 15.36 2.63
N ALA A 59 0.99 16.23 1.66
CA ALA A 59 1.27 17.67 1.74
C ALA A 59 2.73 18.00 2.10
N GLU A 60 3.67 17.12 1.76
CA GLU A 60 5.11 17.24 2.09
C GLU A 60 5.40 17.31 3.60
N ASP A 61 4.44 16.88 4.44
CA ASP A 61 4.57 16.88 5.90
C ASP A 61 5.39 15.67 6.38
N THR A 62 6.71 15.86 6.42
CA THR A 62 7.67 14.86 6.96
C THR A 62 7.54 14.62 8.47
N GLY A 63 6.70 15.39 9.17
CA GLY A 63 6.40 15.17 10.59
C GLY A 63 5.44 14.00 10.84
N LYS A 64 4.78 13.49 9.79
CA LYS A 64 3.93 12.31 9.85
C LYS A 64 4.56 11.15 9.09
N GLU A 65 4.60 9.98 9.72
CA GLU A 65 5.12 8.78 9.07
C GLU A 65 4.16 8.28 7.97
N ILE A 66 4.74 7.81 6.87
CA ILE A 66 4.01 7.07 5.84
C ILE A 66 3.75 5.66 6.36
N GLU A 67 2.49 5.24 6.37
CA GLU A 67 2.10 3.88 6.74
C GLU A 67 1.48 3.19 5.53
N ILE A 68 2.03 2.02 5.16
CA ILE A 68 1.46 1.16 4.12
C ILE A 68 1.33 -0.24 4.71
N ALA A 69 0.10 -0.69 4.92
CA ALA A 69 -0.21 -2.00 5.47
C ALA A 69 -0.97 -2.85 4.45
N VAL A 70 -0.47 -4.05 4.19
CA VAL A 70 -1.12 -5.03 3.30
C VAL A 70 -1.51 -6.25 4.12
N THR A 71 -2.79 -6.58 4.09
CA THR A 71 -3.31 -7.82 4.70
C THR A 71 -3.49 -8.86 3.61
N PHE A 72 -2.92 -10.05 3.83
CA PHE A 72 -3.07 -11.19 2.92
C PHE A 72 -4.09 -12.19 3.47
N ALA A 73 -4.88 -12.78 2.58
CA ALA A 73 -5.74 -13.92 2.85
C ALA A 73 -5.25 -15.17 2.11
N ASP A 74 -5.76 -16.34 2.50
CA ASP A 74 -5.43 -17.64 1.92
C ASP A 74 -3.93 -17.91 1.89
N LEU A 75 -3.32 -17.80 3.07
CA LEU A 75 -1.96 -18.24 3.33
C LEU A 75 -1.95 -19.78 3.35
N ASN A 76 -1.83 -20.40 2.17
CA ASN A 76 -1.70 -21.86 2.10
C ASN A 76 -0.49 -22.29 2.93
N THR A 77 -0.73 -23.13 3.94
CA THR A 77 0.25 -23.55 4.95
C THR A 77 1.13 -24.68 4.40
N SER A 78 1.71 -24.50 3.22
CA SER A 78 2.67 -25.43 2.63
C SER A 78 4.05 -24.79 2.60
N ASN A 79 4.54 -24.35 3.76
CA ASN A 79 5.95 -24.45 4.09
C ASN A 79 6.13 -24.45 5.61
N SER A 80 6.14 -25.65 6.18
CA SER A 80 6.81 -25.94 7.44
C SER A 80 8.28 -25.51 7.34
N ARG A 81 8.62 -24.34 7.91
CA ARG A 81 9.88 -23.99 8.59
C ARG A 81 10.04 -22.46 8.65
N CYS A 82 9.83 -21.90 9.82
CA CYS A 82 10.82 -20.98 10.38
C CYS A 82 10.67 -20.98 11.90
N SER A 83 11.35 -21.93 12.52
CA SER A 83 11.86 -21.85 13.88
C SER A 83 13.07 -20.92 13.88
N VAL A 84 13.03 -19.81 14.64
CA VAL A 84 14.00 -19.45 15.70
C VAL A 84 13.30 -18.49 16.65
#